data_AF-X1PVN4-F1
#
_entry.id   AF-X1PVN4-F1
#
_cell.length_a   1.000
_cell.length_b   1.000
_cell.length_c   1.000
_cell.angle_alpha   90.00
_cell.angle_beta   90.00
_cell.angle_gamma   90.00
#
_symmetry.space_group_name_H-M   'P 1'
#
loop_
_entity.id
_entity.type
_entity.pdbx_description
1 polymer ?
#
loop_
_entity_poly.entity_id
_entity_poly.type
_entity_poly.pdbx_seq_one_letter_code
_entity_poly.pdbx_strand_id
1 'polypeptide(L)' 'EKLERLAKDLGTTLLSPFATLSFLALPVIPELRLTDLGLVDVNEFKLIR' A
#
# COMPACT_ATOMS: atom_id res chain seq x y z
N GLU A 1 9.33 -16.00 -6.77
CA GLU A 1 8.44 -17.16 -6.48
C GLU A 1 8.24 -17.51 -5.01
N LYS A 2 9.28 -17.82 -4.19
CA LYS A 2 9.07 -18.22 -2.77
C LYS A 2 8.25 -17.19 -1.97
N LEU A 3 8.58 -15.91 -2.13
CA LEU A 3 7.92 -14.83 -1.42
C LEU A 3 6.46 -14.60 -1.88
N GLU A 4 6.18 -14.83 -3.16
CA GLU A 4 4.81 -14.77 -3.70
C GLU A 4 3.92 -15.89 -3.16
N ARG A 5 4.47 -17.11 -3.04
CA ARG A 5 3.74 -18.23 -2.44
C ARG A 5 3.38 -17.92 -0.98
N LEU A 6 4.35 -17.47 -0.19
CA LEU A 6 4.10 -17.05 1.20
C LEU A 6 3.06 -15.92 1.30
N ALA A 7 3.11 -14.92 0.42
CA ALA A 7 2.12 -13.85 0.40
C ALA A 7 0.69 -14.38 0.12
N LYS A 8 0.55 -15.36 -0.79
CA LYS A 8 -0.71 -16.06 -1.04
C LYS A 8 -1.18 -16.87 0.17
N ASP A 9 -0.26 -17.57 0.83
CA ASP A 9 -0.57 -18.36 2.04
C ASP A 9 -1.05 -17.48 3.21
N LEU A 10 -0.59 -16.22 3.26
CA LEU A 10 -1.08 -15.20 4.20
C LEU A 10 -2.49 -14.67 3.86
N GLY A 11 -3.12 -15.14 2.78
CA GLY A 11 -4.50 -14.83 2.42
C GLY A 11 -4.66 -13.60 1.52
N THR A 12 -3.60 -13.11 0.87
CA THR A 12 -3.75 -12.02 -0.10
C THR A 12 -4.59 -12.46 -1.31
N THR A 13 -5.53 -11.63 -1.72
CA THR A 13 -6.35 -11.83 -2.92
C THR A 13 -5.74 -11.19 -4.17
N LEU A 14 -4.60 -10.50 -4.03
CA LEU A 14 -3.92 -9.82 -5.12
C LEU A 14 -3.22 -10.82 -6.04
N LEU A 15 -3.42 -10.68 -7.35
CA LEU A 15 -2.78 -11.51 -8.37
C LEU A 15 -1.25 -11.41 -8.34
N SER A 16 -0.72 -10.19 -8.17
CA SER A 16 0.71 -9.92 -8.01
C SER A 16 0.94 -8.91 -6.88
N PRO A 17 1.03 -9.37 -5.62
CA PRO A 17 1.10 -8.49 -4.45
C PRO A 17 2.27 -7.50 -4.52
N PHE A 18 3.44 -7.96 -4.96
CA PHE A 18 4.65 -7.12 -5.01
C PHE A 18 4.60 -6.08 -6.14
N ALA A 19 4.04 -6.43 -7.29
CA ALA A 19 3.83 -5.46 -8.36
C ALA A 19 2.79 -4.42 -7.97
N THR A 20 1.72 -4.80 -7.25
CA THR A 20 0.76 -3.83 -6.72
C THR A 20 1.40 -2.88 -5.71
N LEU A 21 2.20 -3.40 -4.78
CA LEU A 21 2.86 -2.58 -3.75
C LEU A 21 3.96 -1.66 -4.32
N SER A 22 4.60 -2.01 -5.44
CA SER A 22 5.62 -1.15 -6.05
C SER A 22 5.07 0.21 -6.50
N PHE A 23 3.76 0.31 -6.76
CA PHE A 23 3.08 1.55 -7.09
C PHE A 23 2.92 2.50 -5.90
N LEU A 24 3.04 2.04 -4.64
CA LEU A 24 2.95 2.90 -3.45
C LEU A 24 4.06 3.96 -3.39
N ALA A 25 5.17 3.74 -4.10
CA ALA A 25 6.26 4.70 -4.21
C ALA A 25 5.99 5.77 -5.29
N LEU A 26 4.99 5.59 -6.15
CA LEU A 26 4.69 6.55 -7.20
C LEU A 26 3.93 7.76 -6.65
N PRO A 27 4.21 8.99 -7.12
CA PRO A 27 3.58 10.21 -6.62
C PRO A 27 2.07 10.32 -6.87
N VAL A 28 1.50 9.44 -7.71
CA VAL A 28 0.18 9.62 -8.31
C VAL A 28 -0.98 8.98 -7.56
N ILE A 29 -0.73 8.05 -6.63
CA ILE A 29 -1.79 7.36 -5.86
C ILE A 29 -1.16 6.93 -4.53
N PRO A 30 -1.63 7.41 -3.34
CA PRO A 30 -3.05 7.53 -2.97
C PRO A 30 -3.49 8.85 -2.29
N GLU A 31 -4.78 9.19 -2.42
CA GLU A 31 -5.47 10.27 -1.67
C GLU A 31 -5.35 10.07 -0.15
N LEU A 32 -5.30 8.80 0.28
CA LEU A 32 -5.05 8.38 1.65
C LEU A 32 -3.76 7.56 1.73
N ARG A 33 -2.73 8.12 2.37
CA ARG A 33 -1.40 7.52 2.48
C ARG A 33 -1.09 7.17 3.92
N LEU A 34 -0.67 5.94 4.17
CA LEU A 34 -0.11 5.56 5.46
C LEU A 34 1.35 6.03 5.54
N THR A 35 1.67 6.80 6.56
CA THR A 35 3.02 7.29 6.88
C THR A 35 3.41 6.85 8.30
N ASP A 36 4.63 7.20 8.69
CA ASP A 36 5.13 7.05 10.06
C ASP A 36 4.33 7.85 11.10
N LEU A 37 3.63 8.90 10.68
CA LEU A 37 2.75 9.70 11.53
C LEU A 37 1.32 9.13 11.64
N GLY A 38 0.96 8.16 10.81
CA GLY A 38 -0.39 7.59 10.74
C GLY A 38 -1.02 7.68 9.34
N LEU A 39 -2.34 7.62 9.25
CA LEU A 39 -3.07 7.77 7.98
C LEU A 39 -3.17 9.26 7.63
N VAL A 40 -2.66 9.66 6.48
CA VAL A 40 -2.64 11.04 5.99
C VAL A 40 -3.54 11.17 4.77
N ASP A 41 -4.45 12.14 4.81
CA ASP A 41 -5.14 12.65 3.63
C ASP A 41 -4.20 13.59 2.86
N VAL A 42 -3.82 13.19 1.65
CA VAL A 42 -2.87 13.90 0.79
C VAL A 42 -3.54 15.08 0.08
N ASN A 43 -4.86 15.06 -0.09
CA ASN A 43 -5.59 16.19 -0.68
C ASN A 43 -5.70 17.35 0.32
N GLU A 44 -5.96 17.03 1.59
CA GLU A 44 -6.11 18.02 2.66
C GLU A 44 -4.80 18.29 3.43
N PHE A 45 -3.75 17.49 3.23
CA PHE A 45 -2.52 17.49 4.01
C PHE A 45 -2.78 17.38 5.52
N LYS A 46 -3.68 16.47 5.92
CA LYS A 46 -4.09 16.28 7.32
C LYS A 46 -3.95 14.83 7.76
N LEU A 47 -3.67 14.65 9.06
CA LEU A 47 -3.74 13.35 9.69
C LEU A 47 -5.20 12.97 9.98
N ILE A 48 -5.61 11.77 9.61
CA ILE A 48 -6.90 11.19 9.99
C ILE A 48 -6.78 10.62 11.40
N ARG A 49 -7.69 11.04 12.29
CA ARG A 49 -7.77 10.61 13.69
C ARG A 49 -8.83 9.55 13.89
#